data_AF-A0A0F5JGJ0-F1
#
_entry.id   AF-A0A0F5JGJ0-F1
#
_cell.length_a   1.000
_cell.length_b   1.000
_cell.length_c   1.000
_cell.angle_alpha   90.00
_cell.angle_beta   90.00
_cell.angle_gamma   90.00
#
_symmetry.space_group_name_H-M   'P 1'
#
loop_
_entity.id
_entity.type
_entity.pdbx_description
1 polymer ?
#
loop_
_entity_poly.entity_id
_entity_poly.type
_entity_poly.pdbx_seq_one_letter_code
_entity_poly.pdbx_strand_id
1 'polypeptide(L)'
;MKTFFTVKNSYRAASQRDAARIINIVILMLLWSVCGEARVIEVAPADWAAYGQTATVSNNGDDVAVNVGDKTYTVKTARGLAWIAWVTNEVKTTANEGETHSAYYPATAGFKDCTVMLNGNISLAKPGSGVAEGFKENWEPIGKDDYKRFKGTFKGNNHTISGMKIGGTVDFISIGFLVD
;
A
#
# COMPACT_ATOMS: atom_id res chain seq x y z
N MET A 1 -56.34 26.89 39.41
CA MET A 1 -55.77 27.90 40.32
C MET A 1 -54.26 27.93 40.05
N LYS A 2 -53.74 29.07 39.59
CA LYS A 2 -52.32 29.27 39.25
C LYS A 2 -51.56 29.65 40.52
N THR A 3 -50.44 29.02 40.79
CA THR A 3 -49.44 29.53 41.74
C THR A 3 -48.07 29.41 41.11
N PHE A 4 -47.50 30.57 40.81
CA PHE A 4 -46.16 30.75 40.28
C PHE A 4 -45.15 30.67 41.42
N PHE A 5 -44.04 29.96 41.21
CA PHE A 5 -42.80 30.21 41.95
C PHE A 5 -41.73 30.64 40.95
N THR A 6 -41.33 31.91 41.04
CA THR A 6 -40.17 32.44 40.35
C THR A 6 -38.93 32.16 41.21
N VAL A 7 -38.01 31.35 40.69
CA VAL A 7 -36.61 31.35 41.14
C VAL A 7 -35.83 32.19 40.13
N LYS A 8 -35.27 33.30 40.61
CA LYS A 8 -34.23 34.04 39.91
C LYS A 8 -32.96 33.19 39.94
N ASN A 9 -32.46 32.77 38.78
CA ASN A 9 -31.05 32.41 38.68
C ASN A 9 -30.34 33.40 37.76
N SER A 10 -29.41 34.12 38.37
CA SER A 10 -28.62 35.16 37.75
C SER A 10 -27.43 34.52 37.04
N TYR A 11 -27.60 34.13 35.78
CA TYR A 11 -26.44 33.83 34.94
C TYR A 11 -25.85 35.17 34.50
N ARG A 12 -24.76 35.59 35.15
CA ARG A 12 -23.86 36.58 34.56
C ARG A 12 -23.49 36.08 33.17
N ALA A 13 -23.73 36.88 32.13
CA ALA A 13 -23.38 36.54 30.77
C ALA A 13 -21.86 36.28 30.69
N ALA A 14 -21.47 35.02 30.60
CA ALA A 14 -20.12 34.66 30.18
C ALA A 14 -19.94 35.17 28.73
N SER A 15 -18.76 35.70 28.44
CA SER A 15 -18.37 36.20 27.12
C SER A 15 -18.84 35.27 26.00
N GLN A 16 -19.54 35.81 24.99
CA GLN A 16 -20.01 35.09 23.80
C GLN A 16 -18.89 34.30 23.09
N ARG A 17 -17.61 34.64 23.35
CA ARG A 17 -16.43 33.96 22.80
C ARG A 17 -16.14 32.60 23.46
N ASP A 18 -16.48 32.44 24.74
CA ASP A 18 -16.27 31.17 25.45
C ASP A 18 -17.48 30.24 25.32
N ALA A 19 -18.69 30.80 25.26
CA ALA A 19 -19.91 30.06 24.98
C ALA A 19 -19.89 29.41 23.58
N ALA A 20 -19.41 30.13 22.55
CA ALA A 20 -19.30 29.58 21.19
C ALA A 20 -18.27 28.44 21.09
N ARG A 21 -17.19 28.48 21.87
CA ARG A 21 -16.18 27.41 21.90
C ARG A 21 -16.69 26.14 22.57
N ILE A 22 -17.44 26.29 23.66
CA ILE A 22 -18.04 25.16 24.37
C ILE A 22 -19.19 24.56 23.55
N ILE A 23 -20.02 25.39 22.88
CA ILE A 23 -21.09 24.91 22.01
C ILE A 23 -20.52 24.13 20.80
N ASN A 24 -19.43 24.60 20.18
CA ASN A 24 -18.83 23.90 19.03
C ASN A 24 -18.24 22.53 19.42
N ILE A 25 -17.66 22.44 20.63
CA ILE A 25 -17.11 21.17 21.15
C ILE A 25 -18.24 20.22 21.61
N VAL A 26 -19.29 20.73 22.25
CA VAL A 26 -20.43 19.92 22.71
C VAL A 26 -21.28 19.42 21.53
N ILE A 27 -21.41 20.19 20.45
CA ILE A 27 -22.03 19.74 19.19
C ILE A 27 -21.17 18.65 18.52
N LEU A 28 -19.83 18.78 18.51
CA LEU A 28 -18.95 17.69 18.03
C LEU A 28 -19.06 16.43 18.89
N MET A 29 -19.16 16.55 20.21
CA MET A 29 -19.29 15.40 21.12
C MET A 29 -20.66 14.71 21.03
N LEU A 30 -21.74 15.46 20.81
CA LEU A 30 -23.09 14.89 20.65
C LEU A 30 -23.32 14.27 19.26
N LEU A 31 -22.58 14.72 18.23
CA LEU A 31 -22.62 14.11 16.90
C LEU A 31 -21.85 12.78 16.81
N TRP A 32 -20.92 12.49 17.73
CA TRP A 32 -20.25 11.19 17.81
C TRP A 32 -21.05 10.12 18.58
N SER A 33 -22.05 10.50 19.37
CA SER A 33 -22.84 9.57 20.17
C SER A 33 -24.10 9.02 19.49
N VAL A 34 -24.37 9.37 18.22
CA VAL A 34 -25.45 8.77 17.42
C VAL A 34 -24.85 8.22 16.13
N CYS A 35 -24.81 6.89 16.02
CA CYS A 35 -24.15 6.10 14.98
C CYS A 35 -22.65 5.81 15.23
N GLY A 36 -22.34 5.31 16.43
CA GLY A 36 -21.12 4.55 16.70
C GLY A 36 -21.32 3.07 16.34
N GLU A 37 -21.29 2.75 15.05
CA GLU A 37 -20.17 1.96 14.56
C GLU A 37 -19.63 2.77 13.39
N ALA A 38 -18.48 3.42 13.57
CA ALA A 38 -17.62 3.60 12.41
C ALA A 38 -17.45 2.18 11.90
N ARG A 39 -18.15 1.86 10.80
CA ARG A 39 -17.86 0.63 10.09
C ARG A 39 -16.36 0.72 9.89
N VAL A 40 -15.64 -0.20 10.52
CA VAL A 40 -14.39 -0.65 9.96
C VAL A 40 -14.80 -0.90 8.53
N ILE A 41 -14.39 -0.01 7.62
CA ILE A 41 -14.42 -0.36 6.22
C ILE A 41 -13.45 -1.52 6.25
N GLU A 42 -13.98 -2.75 6.32
CA GLU A 42 -13.30 -3.91 5.81
C GLU A 42 -13.08 -3.54 4.35
N VAL A 43 -12.03 -2.75 4.12
CA VAL A 43 -11.44 -2.58 2.82
C VAL A 43 -11.14 -4.00 2.46
N ALA A 44 -11.86 -4.49 1.45
CA ALA A 44 -11.64 -5.81 0.93
C ALA A 44 -10.13 -6.03 0.86
N PRO A 45 -9.65 -7.21 1.28
CA PRO A 45 -8.23 -7.46 1.41
C PRO A 45 -7.49 -6.95 0.17
N ALA A 46 -6.63 -5.93 0.36
CA ALA A 46 -5.90 -5.38 -0.77
C ALA A 46 -5.08 -6.51 -1.38
N ASP A 47 -5.30 -6.78 -2.66
CA ASP A 47 -4.49 -7.76 -3.37
C ASP A 47 -3.07 -7.20 -3.59
N TRP A 48 -2.14 -8.10 -3.89
CA TRP A 48 -0.74 -7.71 -4.00
C TRP A 48 -0.48 -6.78 -5.19
N ALA A 49 -1.31 -6.85 -6.24
CA ALA A 49 -1.27 -5.93 -7.37
C ALA A 49 -1.67 -4.49 -6.99
N ALA A 50 -2.76 -4.32 -6.24
CA ALA A 50 -3.19 -3.05 -5.67
C ALA A 50 -2.14 -2.53 -4.67
N TYR A 51 -1.52 -3.42 -3.89
CA TYR A 51 -0.43 -3.05 -3.00
C TYR A 51 0.77 -2.49 -3.77
N GLY A 52 1.13 -3.11 -4.90
CA GLY A 52 2.17 -2.63 -5.81
C GLY A 52 1.91 -1.20 -6.33
N GLN A 53 0.67 -0.83 -6.60
CA GLN A 53 0.32 0.54 -7.04
C GLN A 53 0.56 1.61 -5.97
N THR A 54 0.57 1.21 -4.68
CA THR A 54 0.83 2.13 -3.55
C THR A 54 2.31 2.22 -3.16
N ALA A 55 3.19 1.54 -3.90
CA ALA A 55 4.62 1.58 -3.65
C ALA A 55 5.21 2.97 -3.93
N THR A 56 6.13 3.40 -3.07
CA THR A 56 6.90 4.62 -3.26
C THR A 56 8.11 4.31 -4.13
N VAL A 57 8.04 4.70 -5.40
CA VAL A 57 9.08 4.46 -6.40
C VAL A 57 9.66 5.77 -6.91
N SER A 58 10.97 5.94 -6.73
CA SER A 58 11.73 7.08 -7.24
C SER A 58 13.22 6.79 -7.22
N ASN A 59 14.08 7.74 -7.59
CA ASN A 59 15.54 7.59 -7.45
C ASN A 59 15.98 7.18 -6.04
N ASN A 60 15.23 7.59 -5.01
CA ASN A 60 15.50 7.26 -3.61
C ASN A 60 14.27 6.65 -2.91
N GLY A 61 13.36 6.02 -3.65
CA GLY A 61 12.09 5.55 -3.12
C GLY A 61 12.26 4.60 -1.93
N ASP A 62 11.32 4.68 -0.98
CA ASP A 62 11.35 3.87 0.24
C ASP A 62 11.10 2.39 -0.04
N ASP A 63 10.33 2.08 -1.08
CA ASP A 63 10.02 0.71 -1.49
C ASP A 63 10.91 0.23 -2.62
N VAL A 64 11.11 1.09 -3.63
CA VAL A 64 12.03 0.84 -4.75
C VAL A 64 12.81 2.11 -5.05
N ALA A 65 14.14 2.02 -4.93
CA ALA A 65 15.05 3.04 -5.41
C ALA A 65 15.52 2.70 -6.84
N VAL A 66 15.33 3.63 -7.79
CA VAL A 66 15.58 3.40 -9.21
C VAL A 66 16.73 4.24 -9.73
N ASN A 67 17.74 3.58 -10.27
CA ASN A 67 18.77 4.23 -11.06
C ASN A 67 18.45 3.99 -12.54
N VAL A 68 17.85 4.98 -13.19
CA VAL A 68 17.42 4.90 -14.59
C VAL A 68 18.62 4.75 -15.54
N GLY A 69 19.74 5.40 -15.24
CA GLY A 69 20.97 5.33 -16.05
C GLY A 69 21.56 3.92 -16.07
N ASP A 70 21.72 3.32 -14.89
CA ASP A 70 22.25 1.96 -14.73
C ASP A 70 21.17 0.88 -14.85
N LYS A 71 19.93 1.27 -15.23
CA LYS A 71 18.76 0.38 -15.36
C LYS A 71 18.58 -0.54 -14.15
N THR A 72 18.81 0.00 -12.96
CA THR A 72 18.88 -0.76 -11.71
C THR A 72 17.74 -0.39 -10.77
N TYR A 73 17.10 -1.41 -10.21
CA TYR A 73 15.96 -1.31 -9.31
C TYR A 73 16.31 -1.97 -7.98
N THR A 74 16.41 -1.17 -6.93
CA THR A 74 16.78 -1.62 -5.60
C THR A 74 15.53 -1.74 -4.74
N VAL A 75 15.09 -2.99 -4.50
CA VAL A 75 13.89 -3.33 -3.75
C VAL A 75 14.20 -3.41 -2.26
N LYS A 76 13.46 -2.65 -1.46
CA LYS A 76 13.68 -2.51 -0.01
C LYS A 76 12.57 -3.15 0.82
N THR A 77 11.36 -3.26 0.26
CA THR A 77 10.17 -3.71 1.00
C THR A 77 9.37 -4.72 0.20
N ALA A 78 8.46 -5.43 0.89
CA ALA A 78 7.48 -6.30 0.26
C ALA A 78 6.60 -5.54 -0.76
N ARG A 79 6.26 -4.28 -0.46
CA ARG A 79 5.52 -3.39 -1.36
C ARG A 79 6.32 -3.06 -2.62
N GLY A 80 7.62 -2.87 -2.49
CA GLY A 80 8.49 -2.67 -3.65
C GLY A 80 8.56 -3.91 -4.52
N LEU A 81 8.62 -5.10 -3.92
CA LEU A 81 8.57 -6.35 -4.66
C LEU A 81 7.21 -6.54 -5.36
N ALA A 82 6.12 -6.12 -4.71
CA ALA A 82 4.78 -6.06 -5.30
C ALA A 82 4.73 -5.20 -6.56
N TRP A 83 5.39 -4.04 -6.52
CA TRP A 83 5.48 -3.15 -7.66
C TRP A 83 6.22 -3.80 -8.84
N ILE A 84 7.33 -4.52 -8.60
CA ILE A 84 8.04 -5.26 -9.65
C ILE A 84 7.14 -6.33 -10.28
N ALA A 85 6.37 -7.06 -9.47
CA ALA A 85 5.40 -8.05 -9.94
C ALA A 85 4.33 -7.40 -10.80
N TRP A 86 3.71 -6.34 -10.30
CA TRP A 86 2.65 -5.61 -10.98
C TRP A 86 3.09 -5.00 -12.31
N VAL A 87 4.23 -4.28 -12.34
CA VAL A 87 4.81 -3.72 -13.58
C VAL A 87 5.07 -4.82 -14.62
N THR A 88 5.57 -5.97 -14.18
CA THR A 88 5.84 -7.12 -15.06
C THR A 88 4.53 -7.71 -15.60
N ASN A 89 3.58 -7.99 -14.71
CA ASN A 89 2.30 -8.64 -15.03
C ASN A 89 1.35 -7.75 -15.82
N GLU A 90 1.46 -6.43 -15.69
CA GLU A 90 0.67 -5.46 -16.45
C GLU A 90 1.43 -4.90 -17.66
N VAL A 91 2.59 -5.49 -17.99
CA VAL A 91 3.38 -5.19 -19.20
C VAL A 91 3.71 -3.69 -19.31
N LYS A 92 3.95 -3.05 -18.15
CA LYS A 92 4.18 -1.61 -18.07
C LYS A 92 5.55 -1.25 -18.63
N THR A 93 5.59 -0.15 -19.37
CA THR A 93 6.81 0.42 -19.95
C THR A 93 6.76 1.94 -19.91
N THR A 94 7.87 2.61 -20.17
CA THR A 94 7.90 4.09 -20.29
C THR A 94 6.93 4.66 -21.32
N ALA A 95 6.37 3.85 -22.24
CA ALA A 95 5.31 4.26 -23.16
C ALA A 95 3.94 4.48 -22.48
N ASN A 96 3.75 4.00 -21.24
CA ASN A 96 2.56 4.22 -20.43
C ASN A 96 2.60 5.62 -19.76
N GLU A 97 2.69 6.67 -20.58
CA GLU A 97 2.79 8.05 -20.10
C GLU A 97 1.56 8.47 -19.29
N GLY A 98 1.77 9.33 -18.28
CA GLY A 98 0.69 9.88 -17.45
C GLY A 98 0.24 9.00 -16.29
N GLU A 99 0.71 7.76 -16.18
CA GLU A 99 0.49 6.92 -15.01
C GLU A 99 1.44 7.27 -13.85
N THR A 100 1.01 7.00 -12.61
CA THR A 100 1.87 7.11 -11.43
C THR A 100 3.13 6.24 -11.61
N HIS A 101 4.31 6.81 -11.32
CA HIS A 101 5.61 6.17 -11.49
C HIS A 101 5.98 5.76 -12.92
N SER A 102 5.25 6.20 -13.95
CA SER A 102 5.55 5.89 -15.36
C SER A 102 6.98 6.26 -15.80
N ALA A 103 7.53 7.34 -15.23
CA ALA A 103 8.93 7.74 -15.43
C ALA A 103 9.97 6.71 -14.95
N TYR A 104 9.56 5.77 -14.09
CA TYR A 104 10.41 4.72 -13.53
C TYR A 104 10.06 3.33 -14.04
N TYR A 105 9.12 3.20 -14.98
CA TYR A 105 8.89 1.92 -15.65
C TYR A 105 10.12 1.53 -16.48
N PRO A 106 10.36 0.22 -16.70
CA PRO A 106 11.42 -0.20 -17.59
C PRO A 106 11.10 0.22 -19.04
N ALA A 107 12.14 0.57 -19.81
CA ALA A 107 11.98 0.93 -21.22
C ALA A 107 11.44 -0.24 -22.07
N THR A 108 11.59 -1.48 -21.60
CA THR A 108 11.09 -2.68 -22.27
C THR A 108 10.39 -3.59 -21.26
N ALA A 109 9.25 -4.15 -21.66
CA ALA A 109 8.41 -4.97 -20.80
C ALA A 109 9.16 -6.13 -20.14
N GLY A 110 8.77 -6.46 -18.91
CA GLY A 110 9.38 -7.52 -18.11
C GLY A 110 10.79 -7.17 -17.62
N PHE A 111 11.15 -5.89 -17.51
CA PHE A 111 12.47 -5.45 -17.03
C PHE A 111 13.63 -5.97 -17.89
N LYS A 112 13.41 -6.18 -19.20
CA LYS A 112 14.50 -6.60 -20.10
C LYS A 112 15.67 -5.61 -20.01
N ASP A 113 16.88 -6.16 -19.94
CA ASP A 113 18.14 -5.40 -19.81
C ASP A 113 18.24 -4.53 -18.53
N CYS A 114 17.40 -4.81 -17.53
CA CYS A 114 17.43 -4.17 -16.22
C CYS A 114 17.89 -5.16 -15.14
N THR A 115 18.47 -4.64 -14.06
CA THR A 115 18.80 -5.43 -12.86
C THR A 115 17.87 -5.05 -11.71
N VAL A 116 17.13 -6.03 -11.18
CA VAL A 116 16.36 -5.88 -9.94
C VAL A 116 17.18 -6.52 -8.82
N MET A 117 17.40 -5.82 -7.71
CA MET A 117 18.21 -6.32 -6.60
C MET A 117 17.55 -6.04 -5.25
N LEU A 118 17.79 -6.93 -4.28
CA LEU A 118 17.33 -6.74 -2.91
C LEU A 118 18.32 -5.89 -2.10
N ASN A 119 17.80 -5.06 -1.20
CA ASN A 119 18.57 -4.26 -0.24
C ASN A 119 18.30 -4.66 1.23
N GLY A 120 17.75 -5.85 1.42
CA GLY A 120 17.38 -6.38 2.72
C GLY A 120 16.56 -7.64 2.57
N ASN A 121 16.44 -8.40 3.65
CA ASN A 121 15.53 -9.53 3.70
C ASN A 121 14.09 -9.02 3.61
N ILE A 122 13.30 -9.63 2.74
CA ILE A 122 11.90 -9.26 2.52
C ILE A 122 11.01 -10.38 3.06
N SER A 123 10.06 -10.02 3.92
CA SER A 123 9.01 -10.93 4.37
C SER A 123 7.70 -10.59 3.66
N LEU A 124 7.11 -11.58 2.99
CA LEU A 124 5.77 -11.53 2.39
C LEU A 124 4.69 -12.02 3.38
N ALA A 125 5.08 -12.41 4.59
CA ALA A 125 4.11 -12.74 5.63
C ALA A 125 3.43 -11.47 6.17
N LYS A 126 2.13 -11.57 6.50
CA LYS A 126 1.35 -10.50 7.15
C LYS A 126 2.14 -9.89 8.32
N PRO A 127 2.56 -8.61 8.27
CA PRO A 127 3.17 -7.97 9.42
C PRO A 127 2.17 -7.87 10.59
N GLY A 128 2.70 -7.93 11.82
CA GLY A 128 1.89 -8.04 13.04
C GLY A 128 1.04 -6.82 13.40
N SER A 129 1.23 -5.67 12.72
CA SER A 129 0.40 -4.47 12.89
C SER A 129 0.45 -3.59 11.63
N GLY A 130 -0.61 -2.81 11.39
CA GLY A 130 -0.59 -1.74 10.38
C GLY A 130 -0.84 -2.17 8.92
N VAL A 131 -1.29 -3.40 8.66
CA VAL A 131 -1.75 -3.83 7.33
C VAL A 131 -3.17 -4.35 7.37
N ALA A 132 -3.92 -4.09 6.30
CA ALA A 132 -5.27 -4.63 6.11
C ALA A 132 -5.26 -6.16 6.09
N GLU A 133 -6.43 -6.75 6.33
CA GLU A 133 -6.67 -8.18 6.12
C GLU A 133 -6.25 -8.56 4.68
N GLY A 134 -5.67 -9.75 4.46
CA GLY A 134 -5.31 -10.24 3.11
C GLY A 134 -3.91 -10.02 2.54
N PHE A 135 -3.03 -9.27 3.21
CA PHE A 135 -1.63 -9.10 2.76
C PHE A 135 -0.95 -10.44 2.39
N LYS A 136 -1.17 -11.49 3.18
CA LYS A 136 -0.52 -12.80 3.00
C LYS A 136 -1.21 -13.73 1.99
N GLU A 137 -2.48 -13.48 1.65
CA GLU A 137 -3.31 -14.41 0.90
C GLU A 137 -3.16 -14.23 -0.63
N ASN A 138 -2.65 -13.08 -1.07
CA ASN A 138 -2.80 -12.61 -2.45
C ASN A 138 -1.48 -12.36 -3.20
N TRP A 139 -0.33 -12.94 -2.79
CA TRP A 139 0.92 -12.77 -3.54
C TRP A 139 0.73 -13.23 -4.99
N GLU A 140 0.92 -12.30 -5.94
CA GLU A 140 0.93 -12.61 -7.37
C GLU A 140 2.39 -12.81 -7.81
N PRO A 141 2.77 -13.99 -8.32
CA PRO A 141 4.10 -14.24 -8.83
C PRO A 141 4.54 -13.21 -9.89
N ILE A 142 5.84 -12.91 -9.91
CA ILE A 142 6.43 -12.06 -10.95
C ILE A 142 6.45 -12.86 -12.25
N GLY A 143 5.65 -12.42 -13.22
CA GLY A 143 5.49 -13.11 -14.49
C GLY A 143 4.51 -14.27 -14.42
N LYS A 144 3.22 -13.94 -14.44
CA LYS A 144 2.12 -14.91 -14.28
C LYS A 144 1.88 -15.85 -15.46
N ASP A 145 2.43 -15.55 -16.63
CA ASP A 145 2.32 -16.39 -17.82
C ASP A 145 3.49 -16.14 -18.81
N ASP A 146 3.55 -16.92 -19.89
CA ASP A 146 4.61 -16.89 -20.91
C ASP A 146 4.76 -15.53 -21.62
N TYR A 147 3.68 -14.75 -21.72
CA TYR A 147 3.68 -13.42 -22.33
C TYR A 147 4.16 -12.36 -21.33
N LYS A 148 3.88 -12.58 -20.05
CA LYS A 148 4.17 -11.66 -18.94
C LYS A 148 5.44 -11.99 -18.17
N ARG A 149 6.29 -12.88 -18.69
CA ARG A 149 7.54 -13.30 -18.03
C ARG A 149 8.43 -12.13 -17.61
N PHE A 150 9.11 -12.29 -16.48
CA PHE A 150 10.27 -11.47 -16.14
C PHE A 150 11.43 -11.78 -17.09
N LYS A 151 12.12 -10.74 -17.57
CA LYS A 151 13.19 -10.79 -18.59
C LYS A 151 14.46 -10.06 -18.14
N GLY A 152 14.45 -9.51 -16.92
CA GLY A 152 15.61 -8.85 -16.32
C GLY A 152 16.51 -9.82 -15.57
N THR A 153 17.53 -9.28 -14.94
CA THR A 153 18.37 -10.00 -13.97
C THR A 153 17.86 -9.74 -12.57
N PHE A 154 17.53 -10.79 -11.81
CA PHE A 154 17.14 -10.67 -10.40
C PHE A 154 18.31 -11.06 -9.50
N LYS A 155 18.83 -10.12 -8.70
CA LYS A 155 19.92 -10.34 -7.75
C LYS A 155 19.40 -10.34 -6.32
N GLY A 156 19.42 -11.51 -5.68
CA GLY A 156 19.11 -11.61 -4.25
C GLY A 156 20.07 -10.81 -3.36
N ASN A 157 21.30 -10.53 -3.82
CA ASN A 157 22.30 -9.74 -3.10
C ASN A 157 22.53 -10.23 -1.66
N ASN A 158 22.63 -11.56 -1.48
CA ASN A 158 22.72 -12.25 -0.19
C ASN A 158 21.54 -12.03 0.76
N HIS A 159 20.39 -11.60 0.25
CA HIS A 159 19.15 -11.48 1.00
C HIS A 159 18.14 -12.55 0.61
N THR A 160 17.17 -12.76 1.49
CA THR A 160 16.10 -13.75 1.30
C THR A 160 14.74 -13.09 1.11
N ILE A 161 13.87 -13.77 0.36
CA ILE A 161 12.44 -13.52 0.36
C ILE A 161 11.80 -14.66 1.14
N SER A 162 11.06 -14.34 2.19
CA SER A 162 10.41 -15.32 3.08
C SER A 162 8.90 -15.09 3.18
N GLY A 163 8.18 -16.07 3.72
CA GLY A 163 6.74 -15.94 3.97
C GLY A 163 5.85 -15.97 2.71
N MET A 164 6.40 -16.37 1.56
CA MET A 164 5.63 -16.58 0.32
C MET A 164 4.58 -17.68 0.52
N LYS A 165 3.32 -17.38 0.18
CA LYS A 165 2.24 -18.35 0.09
C LYS A 165 1.71 -18.31 -1.33
N ILE A 166 1.79 -19.42 -2.04
CA ILE A 166 1.20 -19.58 -3.37
C ILE A 166 -0.15 -20.25 -3.16
N GLY A 167 -1.23 -19.55 -3.48
CA GLY A 167 -2.60 -20.07 -3.43
C GLY A 167 -3.10 -20.38 -4.84
N GLY A 168 -3.58 -21.60 -5.08
CA GLY A 168 -4.16 -22.04 -6.35
C GLY A 168 -3.94 -23.54 -6.61
N THR A 169 -4.83 -24.17 -7.36
CA THR A 169 -4.60 -25.49 -7.96
C THR A 169 -3.75 -25.26 -9.22
N VAL A 170 -2.44 -25.51 -9.14
CA VAL A 170 -1.53 -25.29 -10.28
C VAL A 170 -0.85 -26.60 -10.67
N ASP A 171 -0.88 -26.91 -11.97
CA ASP A 171 -0.18 -28.08 -12.56
C ASP A 171 1.35 -27.84 -12.64
N PHE A 172 1.80 -26.59 -12.58
CA PHE A 172 3.21 -26.23 -12.55
C PHE A 172 3.45 -25.04 -11.62
N ILE A 173 4.27 -25.24 -10.58
CA ILE A 173 4.89 -24.14 -9.83
C ILE A 173 6.23 -23.87 -10.48
N SER A 174 6.26 -22.98 -11.48
CA SER A 174 7.53 -22.47 -12.00
C SER A 174 8.08 -21.43 -11.02
N ILE A 175 8.90 -21.87 -10.07
CA ILE A 175 9.79 -20.97 -9.34
C ILE A 175 10.98 -20.74 -10.26
N GLY A 176 10.77 -19.94 -11.31
CA GLY A 176 11.81 -19.57 -12.27
C GLY A 176 12.86 -18.67 -11.64
N PHE A 177 13.60 -19.17 -10.67
CA PHE A 177 14.83 -18.56 -10.17
C PHE A 177 15.97 -19.24 -10.92
N LEU A 178 16.25 -18.78 -12.14
CA LEU A 178 17.54 -19.08 -12.78
C LEU A 178 18.58 -18.30 -11.97
N VAL A 179 19.22 -19.02 -11.03
CA VAL A 179 20.48 -18.59 -10.44
C VAL A 179 21.55 -19.07 -11.41
N ASP A 180 22.17 -18.14 -12.13
CA ASP A 180 23.44 -18.39 -12.81
C ASP A 180 24.58 -18.54 -11.78
#